data_AF-A0A326GBP3-F1
#
_entry.id   AF-A0A326GBP3-F1
#
_cell.length_a   1.000
_cell.length_b   1.000
_cell.length_c   1.000
_cell.angle_alpha   90.00
_cell.angle_beta   90.00
_cell.angle_gamma   90.00
#
_symmetry.space_group_name_H-M   'P 1'
#
loop_
_entity.id
_entity.type
_entity.pdbx_description
1 polymer ?
#
loop_
_entity_poly.entity_id
_entity_poly.type
_entity_poly.pdbx_seq_one_letter_code
_entity_poly.pdbx_strand_id
1 'polypeptide(L)'
;MPKCGETCEHPYPAPDFVRALNVPCARYAECLEKQAQSCRQRDARPQKPGIDAYRERIHKAVLCSEGRDFYTGELLEWNRLNHDLPLTGGRRRHLQRGQYPSVDHYTGTNSMDFRICSALVNHAKGPMSHQQFLALCQKVVSQRQRREATKRALP
;
A
#
# COMPACT_ATOMS: atom_id res chain seq x y z
N MET A 1 22.02 14.07 11.12
CA MET A 1 21.26 12.98 10.48
C MET A 1 21.86 12.79 9.09
N PRO A 2 22.55 11.68 8.80
CA PRO A 2 23.17 11.48 7.48
C PRO A 2 22.08 11.53 6.40
N LYS A 3 22.35 12.31 5.34
CA LYS A 3 21.47 12.41 4.17
C LYS A 3 21.50 11.07 3.44
N CYS A 4 20.35 10.59 2.96
CA CYS A 4 20.28 9.36 2.16
C CYS A 4 21.07 9.61 0.86
N GLY A 5 22.22 8.96 0.73
CA GLY A 5 23.14 9.15 -0.40
C GLY A 5 24.58 8.68 -0.18
N GLU A 6 25.08 8.63 1.07
CA GLU A 6 26.51 8.33 1.29
C GLU A 6 26.80 6.86 1.60
N THR A 7 25.91 6.10 2.25
CA THR A 7 26.02 4.64 2.36
C THR A 7 24.64 4.01 2.63
N CYS A 8 23.87 3.70 1.58
CA CYS A 8 22.76 2.77 1.75
C CYS A 8 23.33 1.35 1.73
N GLU A 9 23.77 0.84 2.88
CA GLU A 9 24.30 -0.53 3.01
C GLU A 9 23.19 -1.60 2.95
N HIS A 10 21.92 -1.18 2.87
CA HIS A 10 20.82 -2.11 2.78
C HIS A 10 20.72 -2.68 1.35
N PRO A 11 20.53 -4.01 1.17
CA PRO A 11 20.45 -4.65 -0.15
C PRO A 11 19.35 -4.08 -1.07
N TYR A 12 18.38 -3.38 -0.50
CA TYR A 12 17.27 -2.73 -1.20
C TYR A 12 17.29 -1.23 -0.86
N PRO A 13 17.92 -0.38 -1.69
CA PRO A 13 18.01 1.05 -1.45
C PRO A 13 16.66 1.74 -1.66
N ALA A 14 16.47 2.89 -1.00
CA ALA A 14 15.27 3.70 -1.21
C ALA A 14 15.20 4.17 -2.68
N PRO A 15 14.07 3.97 -3.39
CA PRO A 15 13.89 4.45 -4.76
C PRO A 15 13.98 5.97 -4.87
N ASP A 16 14.29 6.47 -6.07
CA ASP A 16 14.51 7.90 -6.35
C ASP A 16 13.35 8.79 -5.91
N PHE A 17 12.10 8.38 -6.18
CA PHE A 17 10.91 9.13 -5.77
C PHE A 17 10.72 9.17 -4.24
N VAL A 18 11.26 8.19 -3.50
CA VAL A 18 11.28 8.21 -2.03
C VAL A 18 12.40 9.10 -1.52
N ARG A 19 13.59 9.03 -2.14
CA ARG A 19 14.74 9.87 -1.79
C ARG A 19 14.48 11.35 -2.05
N ALA A 20 13.79 11.68 -3.15
CA ALA A 20 13.38 13.03 -3.49
C ALA A 20 12.51 13.70 -2.41
N LEU A 21 11.86 12.89 -1.56
CA LEU A 21 11.06 13.34 -0.42
C LEU A 21 11.86 13.43 0.89
N ASN A 22 13.18 13.39 0.81
CA ASN A 22 14.11 13.41 1.95
C ASN A 22 13.86 12.27 2.96
N VAL A 23 13.36 11.12 2.51
CA VAL A 23 13.18 9.95 3.37
C VAL A 23 14.52 9.24 3.55
N PRO A 24 15.02 9.06 4.79
CA PRO A 24 16.24 8.33 5.04
C PRO A 24 16.15 6.89 4.57
N CYS A 25 17.22 6.39 3.98
CA CYS A 25 17.34 5.01 3.52
C CYS A 25 16.99 3.99 4.62
N ALA A 26 17.39 4.26 5.88
CA ALA A 26 17.06 3.43 7.04
C ALA A 26 15.54 3.36 7.33
N ARG A 27 14.80 4.46 7.15
CA ARG A 27 13.33 4.48 7.33
C ARG A 27 12.63 3.68 6.24
N TYR A 28 13.13 3.74 5.01
CA TYR A 28 12.65 2.88 3.94
C TYR A 28 12.91 1.40 4.23
N ALA A 29 14.13 1.05 4.66
CA ALA A 29 14.48 -0.32 5.02
C ALA A 29 13.61 -0.86 6.18
N GLU A 30 13.39 -0.05 7.21
CA GLU A 30 12.49 -0.37 8.32
C GLU A 30 11.04 -0.60 7.84
N CYS A 31 10.54 0.24 6.94
CA CYS A 31 9.22 0.06 6.32
C CYS A 31 9.18 -1.26 5.54
N LEU A 32 10.16 -1.52 4.68
CA LEU A 32 10.24 -2.74 3.88
C LEU A 32 10.25 -3.98 4.77
N GLU A 33 10.98 -3.96 5.88
CA GLU A 33 11.03 -5.04 6.84
C GLU A 33 9.67 -5.32 7.48
N LYS A 34 9.02 -4.27 8.00
CA LYS A 34 7.69 -4.39 8.63
C LYS A 34 6.64 -4.92 7.64
N GLN A 35 6.68 -4.46 6.39
CA GLN A 35 5.78 -4.94 5.34
C GLN A 35 6.07 -6.40 4.99
N ALA A 36 7.34 -6.79 4.83
CA ALA A 36 7.74 -8.16 4.55
C ALA A 36 7.29 -9.12 5.65
N GLN A 37 7.50 -8.77 6.92
CA GLN A 37 7.03 -9.54 8.07
C GLN A 37 5.50 -9.68 8.08
N SER A 38 4.77 -8.58 7.88
CA SER A 38 3.31 -8.58 7.84
C SER A 38 2.76 -9.43 6.69
N CYS A 39 3.38 -9.37 5.51
CA CYS A 39 2.98 -10.21 4.37
C CYS A 39 3.25 -11.69 4.66
N ARG A 40 4.44 -12.03 5.17
CA ARG A 40 4.78 -13.42 5.53
C ARG A 40 3.86 -14.00 6.62
N GLN A 41 3.45 -13.19 7.59
CA GLN A 41 2.48 -13.61 8.62
C GLN A 41 1.12 -13.96 8.01
N ARG A 42 0.62 -13.12 7.08
CA ARG A 42 -0.67 -13.30 6.40
C ARG A 42 -0.65 -14.35 5.29
N ASP A 43 0.53 -14.72 4.82
CA ASP A 43 0.71 -15.74 3.78
C ASP A 43 0.09 -17.07 4.22
N ALA A 44 -0.72 -17.67 3.35
CA ALA A 44 -1.47 -18.89 3.63
C ALA A 44 -0.81 -20.14 3.03
N ARG A 45 0.33 -20.00 2.34
CA ARG A 45 1.04 -21.14 1.76
C ARG A 45 1.59 -22.07 2.84
N PRO A 46 1.53 -23.41 2.65
CA PRO A 46 2.09 -24.37 3.59
C PRO A 46 3.59 -24.20 3.81
N GLN A 47 4.35 -23.95 2.73
CA GLN A 47 5.79 -23.68 2.79
C GLN A 47 6.05 -22.22 2.43
N LYS A 48 6.29 -21.41 3.47
CA LYS A 48 6.55 -19.99 3.30
C LYS A 48 8.02 -19.76 2.92
N PRO A 49 8.30 -18.99 1.86
CA PRO A 49 9.66 -18.56 1.54
C PRO A 49 10.34 -17.82 2.70
N GLY A 50 11.67 -17.72 2.61
CA GLY A 50 12.46 -16.88 3.50
C GLY A 50 12.05 -15.40 3.43
N ILE A 51 12.32 -14.64 4.48
CA ILE A 51 11.93 -13.23 4.58
C ILE A 51 12.53 -12.38 3.44
N ASP A 52 13.72 -12.73 2.97
CA ASP A 52 14.40 -12.03 1.87
C ASP A 52 13.61 -12.07 0.56
N ALA A 53 12.91 -13.17 0.27
CA ALA A 53 12.05 -13.26 -0.90
C ALA A 53 10.88 -12.26 -0.82
N TYR A 54 10.35 -12.00 0.38
CA TYR A 54 9.31 -10.98 0.56
C TYR A 54 9.88 -9.57 0.39
N ARG A 55 11.05 -9.28 0.98
CA ARG A 55 11.74 -7.99 0.81
C ARG A 55 11.98 -7.69 -0.66
N GLU A 56 12.53 -8.64 -1.40
CA GLU A 56 12.81 -8.52 -2.83
C GLU A 56 11.53 -8.22 -3.62
N ARG A 57 10.47 -9.01 -3.42
CA ARG A 57 9.23 -8.89 -4.17
C ARG A 57 8.48 -7.60 -3.85
N ILE A 58 8.47 -7.19 -2.59
CA ILE A 58 7.87 -5.92 -2.18
C ILE A 58 8.69 -4.76 -2.75
N HIS A 59 10.03 -4.81 -2.67
CA HIS A 59 10.87 -3.76 -3.25
C HIS A 59 10.63 -3.60 -4.77
N LYS A 60 10.55 -4.72 -5.50
CA LYS A 60 10.15 -4.70 -6.92
C LYS A 60 8.78 -4.06 -7.13
N ALA A 61 7.78 -4.40 -6.31
CA ALA A 61 6.46 -3.78 -6.38
C ALA A 61 6.51 -2.27 -6.09
N VAL A 62 7.37 -1.82 -5.17
CA VAL A 62 7.61 -0.39 -4.92
C VAL A 62 8.22 0.30 -6.13
N LEU A 63 9.24 -0.29 -6.76
CA LEU A 63 9.84 0.27 -7.98
C LEU A 63 8.79 0.39 -9.10
N CYS A 64 8.00 -0.65 -9.34
CA CYS A 64 6.94 -0.64 -10.34
C CYS A 64 5.79 0.32 -10.02
N SER A 65 5.65 0.77 -8.77
CA SER A 65 4.57 1.69 -8.39
C SER A 65 4.88 3.13 -8.74
N GLU A 66 6.15 3.49 -8.96
CA GLU A 66 6.59 4.86 -9.27
C GLU A 66 6.04 5.90 -8.27
N GLY A 67 5.91 5.49 -7.00
CA GLY A 67 5.37 6.34 -5.94
C GLY A 67 3.85 6.50 -5.92
N ARG A 68 3.11 5.75 -6.76
CA ARG A 68 1.65 5.87 -6.92
C ARG A 68 0.88 4.67 -6.37
N ASP A 69 -0.39 4.91 -6.07
CA ASP A 69 -1.38 3.89 -5.76
C ASP A 69 -1.74 3.12 -7.03
N PHE A 70 -1.57 1.79 -7.01
CA PHE A 70 -1.87 0.93 -8.14
C PHE A 70 -3.34 1.01 -8.62
N TYR A 71 -4.29 1.22 -7.72
CA TYR A 71 -5.73 1.19 -8.02
C TYR A 71 -6.28 2.54 -8.46
N THR A 72 -5.72 3.65 -7.96
CA THR A 72 -6.25 5.00 -8.20
C THR A 72 -5.31 5.88 -9.04
N GLY A 73 -4.03 5.55 -9.14
CA GLY A 73 -3.00 6.36 -9.81
C GLY A 73 -2.55 7.59 -9.00
N GLU A 74 -3.14 7.83 -7.84
CA GLU A 74 -2.79 8.95 -6.96
C GLU A 74 -1.40 8.78 -6.35
N LEU A 75 -0.75 9.89 -6.02
CA LEU A 75 0.54 9.87 -5.32
C LEU A 75 0.37 9.35 -3.90
N LEU A 76 1.30 8.50 -3.47
CA LEU A 76 1.38 8.02 -2.10
C LEU A 76 2.26 8.95 -1.25
N GLU A 77 1.90 9.09 0.01
CA GLU A 77 2.59 9.95 0.97
C GLU A 77 3.83 9.26 1.56
N TRP A 78 4.82 8.93 0.72
CA TRP A 78 6.07 8.27 1.15
C TRP A 78 6.88 9.09 2.16
N ASN A 79 6.76 10.42 2.14
CA ASN A 79 7.35 11.32 3.14
C ASN A 79 6.90 10.99 4.58
N ARG A 80 5.74 10.35 4.76
CA ARG A 80 5.24 9.95 6.09
C ARG A 80 6.08 8.87 6.76
N LEU A 81 6.98 8.20 6.04
CA LEU A 81 7.97 7.29 6.63
C LEU A 81 8.95 8.01 7.57
N ASN A 82 9.04 9.34 7.50
CA ASN A 82 9.87 10.14 8.39
C ASN A 82 9.30 10.28 9.80
N HIS A 83 8.05 9.88 9.99
CA HIS A 83 7.34 10.01 11.25
C HIS A 83 6.94 8.64 11.78
N ASP A 84 6.86 8.52 13.10
CA ASP A 84 6.34 7.30 13.69
C ASP A 84 4.86 7.13 13.34
N LEU A 85 4.47 5.88 13.05
CA LEU A 85 3.09 5.56 12.73
C LEU A 85 2.19 5.95 13.90
N PRO A 86 1.05 6.63 13.67
CA PRO A 86 0.12 6.92 14.76
C PRO A 86 -0.29 5.62 15.46
N LEU A 87 -0.07 5.57 16.77
CA LEU A 87 -0.19 4.40 17.65
C LEU A 87 -1.65 3.95 17.91
N THR A 88 -2.64 4.62 17.32
CA THR A 88 -4.05 4.36 17.58
C THR A 88 -4.48 2.98 17.06
N GLY A 89 -5.12 2.22 17.93
CA GLY A 89 -5.71 0.91 17.64
C GLY A 89 -7.03 0.98 16.86
N GLY A 90 -7.39 -0.12 16.20
CA GLY A 90 -8.74 -0.34 15.64
C GLY A 90 -9.00 0.22 14.24
N ARG A 91 -10.28 0.23 13.82
CA ARG A 91 -10.75 0.59 12.46
C ARG A 91 -10.32 1.99 12.01
N ARG A 92 -10.18 2.93 12.96
CA ARG A 92 -9.78 4.33 12.66
C ARG A 92 -8.35 4.46 12.13
N ARG A 93 -7.50 3.45 12.36
CA ARG A 93 -6.10 3.46 11.94
C ARG A 93 -5.93 3.63 10.42
N HIS A 94 -6.72 2.92 9.61
CA HIS A 94 -6.59 2.98 8.15
C HIS A 94 -7.10 4.30 7.57
N LEU A 95 -8.17 4.86 8.16
CA LEU A 95 -8.65 6.19 7.81
C LEU A 95 -7.60 7.27 8.11
N GLN A 96 -6.92 7.19 9.27
CA GLN A 96 -5.83 8.12 9.63
C GLN A 96 -4.56 7.92 8.79
N ARG A 97 -4.33 6.69 8.31
CA ARG A 97 -3.21 6.38 7.42
C ARG A 97 -3.46 6.86 5.99
N GLY A 98 -4.71 6.96 5.52
CA GLY A 98 -5.00 7.62 4.23
C GLY A 98 -4.12 7.11 3.09
N GLN A 99 -3.37 8.03 2.47
CA GLN A 99 -2.42 7.79 1.36
C GLN A 99 -1.05 7.23 1.78
N TYR A 100 -0.88 6.82 3.04
CA TYR A 100 0.33 6.13 3.49
C TYR A 100 0.54 4.84 2.67
N PRO A 101 1.77 4.56 2.18
CA PRO A 101 2.06 3.41 1.33
C PRO A 101 1.82 2.07 2.06
N SER A 102 1.15 1.15 1.38
CA SER A 102 0.77 -0.17 1.90
C SER A 102 0.95 -1.24 0.83
N VAL A 103 1.10 -2.50 1.27
CA VAL A 103 1.27 -3.66 0.40
C VAL A 103 -0.02 -4.50 0.38
N ASP A 104 -0.57 -4.68 -0.81
CA ASP A 104 -1.70 -5.57 -1.10
C ASP A 104 -1.24 -6.90 -1.70
N HIS A 105 -1.90 -7.98 -1.34
CA HIS A 105 -1.73 -9.29 -1.99
C HIS A 105 -2.69 -9.36 -3.16
N TYR A 106 -2.21 -9.04 -4.36
CA TYR A 106 -3.06 -8.79 -5.53
C TYR A 106 -3.87 -10.03 -5.94
N THR A 107 -3.21 -11.18 -6.02
CA THR A 107 -3.83 -12.49 -6.30
C THR A 107 -4.13 -13.29 -5.03
N GLY A 108 -4.19 -12.62 -3.87
CA GLY A 108 -4.44 -13.25 -2.58
C GLY A 108 -3.19 -13.85 -1.91
N THR A 109 -3.38 -14.38 -0.70
CA THR A 109 -2.30 -14.75 0.23
C THR A 109 -1.61 -16.07 -0.08
N ASN A 110 -1.99 -16.75 -1.16
CA ASN A 110 -1.35 -17.99 -1.63
C ASN A 110 -0.22 -17.74 -2.64
N SER A 111 0.17 -16.49 -2.84
CA SER A 111 1.13 -16.07 -3.86
C SER A 111 1.88 -14.80 -3.43
N MET A 112 3.05 -14.55 -4.02
CA MET A 112 3.85 -13.33 -3.77
C MET A 112 3.67 -12.29 -4.89
N ASP A 113 2.42 -12.09 -5.33
CA ASP A 113 2.09 -11.02 -6.27
C ASP A 113 1.61 -9.80 -5.49
N PHE A 114 2.51 -8.82 -5.34
CA PHE A 114 2.27 -7.63 -4.53
C PHE A 114 2.01 -6.40 -5.39
N ARG A 115 1.11 -5.53 -4.93
CA ARG A 115 0.93 -4.17 -5.46
C ARG A 115 1.01 -3.17 -4.33
N ILE A 116 1.58 -1.99 -4.62
CA ILE A 116 1.59 -0.89 -3.68
C ILE A 116 0.33 -0.06 -3.88
N CYS A 117 -0.35 0.22 -2.77
CA CYS A 117 -1.53 1.07 -2.75
C CYS A 117 -1.57 1.85 -1.42
N SER A 118 -2.50 2.78 -1.32
CA SER A 118 -2.75 3.52 -0.09
C SER A 118 -3.33 2.60 0.99
N ALA A 119 -3.03 2.91 2.26
CA ALA A 119 -3.59 2.20 3.40
C ALA A 119 -5.13 2.24 3.44
N LEU A 120 -5.72 3.31 2.90
CA LEU A 120 -7.16 3.46 2.75
C LEU A 120 -7.73 2.50 1.71
N VAL A 121 -7.16 2.47 0.50
CA VAL A 121 -7.61 1.56 -0.58
C VAL A 121 -7.43 0.10 -0.15
N ASN A 122 -6.28 -0.25 0.45
CA ASN A 122 -6.04 -1.62 0.94
C ASN A 122 -7.10 -2.04 1.97
N HIS A 123 -7.50 -1.13 2.86
CA HIS A 123 -8.56 -1.38 3.83
C HIS A 123 -9.93 -1.55 3.18
N ALA A 124 -10.26 -0.71 2.20
CA ALA A 124 -11.54 -0.76 1.49
C ALA A 124 -11.67 -2.01 0.61
N LYS A 125 -10.60 -2.41 -0.08
CA LYS A 125 -10.54 -3.64 -0.87
C LYS A 125 -10.67 -4.88 0.01
N GLY A 126 -9.97 -4.91 1.15
CA GLY A 126 -10.00 -6.04 2.07
C GLY A 126 -9.66 -7.36 1.36
N PRO A 127 -10.44 -8.44 1.58
CA PRO A 127 -10.17 -9.75 0.98
C PRO A 127 -10.67 -9.88 -0.48
N MET A 128 -11.32 -8.86 -1.05
CA MET A 128 -11.86 -8.95 -2.40
C MET A 128 -10.75 -9.11 -3.45
N SER A 129 -11.04 -9.86 -4.50
CA SER A 129 -10.24 -9.82 -5.72
C SER A 129 -10.37 -8.45 -6.40
N HIS A 130 -9.42 -8.11 -7.29
CA HIS A 130 -9.50 -6.86 -8.04
C HIS A 130 -10.83 -6.74 -8.82
N GLN A 131 -11.26 -7.81 -9.49
CA GLN A 131 -12.53 -7.81 -10.24
C GLN A 131 -13.75 -7.59 -9.32
N GLN A 132 -13.77 -8.23 -8.15
CA GLN A 132 -14.84 -8.03 -7.17
C GLN A 132 -14.88 -6.59 -6.65
N PHE A 133 -13.71 -6.01 -6.39
CA PHE A 133 -13.60 -4.62 -5.93
C PHE A 133 -14.11 -3.63 -6.99
N LEU A 134 -13.71 -3.78 -8.26
CA LEU A 134 -14.21 -2.96 -9.36
C LEU A 134 -15.72 -3.10 -9.54
N ALA A 135 -16.25 -4.32 -9.49
CA ALA A 135 -17.68 -4.56 -9.59
C ALA A 135 -18.47 -3.89 -8.45
N LEU A 136 -17.91 -3.88 -7.23
CA LEU A 136 -18.50 -3.17 -6.10
C LEU A 136 -18.46 -1.65 -6.31
N CYS A 137 -17.32 -1.10 -6.71
CA CYS A 137 -17.18 0.33 -7.01
C CYS A 137 -18.21 0.79 -8.05
N GLN A 138 -18.38 0.01 -9.12
CA GLN A 138 -19.38 0.31 -10.16
C GLN A 138 -20.81 0.35 -9.60
N LYS A 139 -21.18 -0.63 -8.76
CA LYS A 139 -22.50 -0.67 -8.11
C LYS A 139 -22.74 0.55 -7.22
N VAL A 140 -21.72 0.97 -6.45
CA VAL A 140 -21.80 2.15 -5.57
C VAL A 140 -22.01 3.42 -6.39
N VAL A 141 -21.23 3.63 -7.45
CA VAL A 141 -21.34 4.79 -8.34
C VAL A 141 -22.71 4.85 -9.02
N SER A 142 -23.14 3.74 -9.60
CA SER A 142 -24.46 3.65 -10.25
C SER A 142 -25.61 3.93 -9.27
N GLN A 143 -25.51 3.45 -8.02
CA GLN A 143 -26.55 3.73 -7.02
C GLN A 143 -26.59 5.20 -6.60
N ARG A 144 -25.42 5.86 -6.50
CA ARG A 144 -25.35 7.31 -6.25
C ARG A 144 -26.04 8.09 -7.36
N GLN A 145 -25.72 7.79 -8.63
CA GLN A 145 -26.30 8.44 -9.80
C GLN A 145 -27.83 8.30 -9.84
N ARG A 146 -28.36 7.10 -9.55
CA ARG A 146 -29.82 6.87 -9.47
C ARG A 146 -30.49 7.75 -8.40
N ARG A 147 -29.90 7.84 -7.20
CA ARG A 147 -30.42 8.69 -6.11
C ARG A 147 -30.40 10.17 -6.47
N GLU A 148 -29.34 10.64 -7.13
CA GLU A 148 -29.22 12.03 -7.59
C GLU A 148 -30.26 12.35 -8.69
N ALA A 149 -30.52 11.42 -9.61
CA ALA A 149 -31.56 11.56 -10.62
C ALA A 149 -32.97 11.64 -10.00
N THR A 150 -33.29 10.76 -9.05
CA THR A 150 -34.59 10.81 -8.34
C THR A 150 -34.79 12.14 -7.60
N LYS A 151 -33.76 12.65 -6.91
CA LYS A 151 -33.84 13.94 -6.21
C LYS A 151 -34.09 15.11 -7.16
N ARG A 152 -33.51 15.10 -8.36
CA ARG A 152 -33.75 16.13 -9.38
C ARG A 152 -35.13 16.05 -10.02
N ALA A 153 -35.78 14.90 -9.95
CA ALA A 153 -37.12 14.66 -10.50
C ALA A 153 -38.24 14.93 -9.48
N LEU A 154 -37.92 15.19 -8.21
CA LEU A 154 -38.87 15.68 -7.21
C LEU A 154 -38.99 17.22 -7.35
N PRO A 155 -40.22 17.75 -7.52
CA PRO A 155 -40.47 19.19 -7.67
C PRO A 155 -40.16 19.99 -6.41
#